data_AF-A0A929G9Y6-F1
#
_entry.id   AF-A0A929G9Y6-F1
#
_cell.length_a   1.000
_cell.length_b   1.000
_cell.length_c   1.000
_cell.angle_alpha   90.00
_cell.angle_beta   90.00
_cell.angle_gamma   90.00
#
_symmetry.space_group_name_H-M   'P 1'
#
loop_
_entity.id
_entity.type
_entity.pdbx_description
1 polymer ?
#
loop_
_entity_poly.entity_id
_entity_poly.type
_entity_poly.pdbx_seq_one_letter_code
_entity_poly.pdbx_strand_id
1 'polypeptide(L)'
;MTDQDLEGSASAQASSGGRIKFIVGGLLIVAAIIYLIVTSTQASAQYFLTVDELADLKGSEIGRDVRVSGAVIGDTVAYDPETLTLKFTVAHVPGDNSEIEAQGGLGKVLYDAVNDPDRARIEVVYIGPKPDLLRHEAQAIMTGELGEDGV
;
A
#
# COMPACT_ATOMS: atom_id res chain seq x y z
N MET A 1 54.66 72.37 -18.29
CA MET A 1 53.32 72.19 -18.85
C MET A 1 53.44 70.99 -19.78
N THR A 2 53.50 69.74 -19.32
CA THR A 2 52.65 68.99 -18.39
C THR A 2 51.19 68.96 -18.83
N ASP A 3 50.91 68.17 -19.86
CA ASP A 3 49.60 67.56 -20.06
C ASP A 3 49.84 66.06 -20.21
N GLN A 4 49.66 65.37 -19.09
CA GLN A 4 49.66 63.93 -18.99
C GLN A 4 48.26 63.57 -18.48
N ASP A 5 47.28 63.69 -19.37
CA ASP A 5 45.93 63.21 -19.10
C ASP A 5 45.89 61.71 -19.33
N LEU A 6 46.04 61.04 -18.20
CA LEU A 6 45.27 59.88 -17.75
C LEU A 6 44.02 59.62 -18.59
N GLU A 7 43.98 58.50 -19.33
CA GLU A 7 42.72 57.78 -19.51
C GLU A 7 42.94 56.30 -19.24
N GLY A 8 42.27 55.87 -18.17
CA GLY A 8 42.44 54.59 -17.52
C GLY A 8 41.95 53.43 -18.37
N SER A 9 42.67 52.33 -18.24
CA SER A 9 42.22 51.02 -18.68
C SER A 9 40.91 50.66 -17.98
N ALA A 10 39.79 50.76 -18.69
CA ALA A 10 38.53 50.18 -18.24
C ALA A 10 38.66 48.65 -18.25
N SER A 11 38.99 48.09 -17.09
CA SER A 11 38.97 46.65 -16.83
C SER A 11 37.54 46.13 -16.99
N ALA A 12 37.34 45.24 -17.96
CA ALA A 12 36.09 44.53 -18.18
C ALA A 12 35.79 43.60 -16.99
N GLN A 13 34.86 44.02 -16.13
CA GLN A 13 34.33 43.20 -15.04
C GLN A 13 33.37 42.14 -15.63
N ALA A 14 33.87 40.95 -15.93
CA ALA A 14 33.03 39.82 -16.33
C ALA A 14 32.14 39.38 -15.17
N SER A 15 30.83 39.59 -15.28
CA SER A 15 29.85 39.28 -14.25
C SER A 15 29.72 37.77 -14.01
N SER A 16 30.32 37.27 -12.93
CA SER A 16 30.20 35.88 -12.45
C SER A 16 28.81 35.53 -11.91
N GLY A 17 27.92 36.52 -11.75
CA GLY A 17 26.60 36.38 -11.14
C GLY A 17 25.59 35.54 -11.95
N GLY A 18 25.82 35.29 -13.25
CA GLY A 18 24.95 34.43 -14.06
C GLY A 18 25.12 32.95 -13.73
N ARG A 19 26.36 32.47 -13.67
CA ARG A 19 26.66 31.04 -13.47
C ARG A 19 26.24 30.54 -12.08
N ILE A 20 26.41 31.39 -11.06
CA ILE A 20 25.98 31.09 -9.69
C ILE A 20 24.46 30.93 -9.62
N LYS A 21 23.69 31.79 -10.31
CA LYS A 21 22.22 31.67 -10.37
C LYS A 21 21.77 30.38 -11.05
N PHE A 22 22.48 29.94 -12.09
CA PHE A 22 22.21 28.65 -12.74
C PHE A 22 22.53 27.45 -11.84
N ILE A 23 23.64 27.49 -11.10
CA ILE A 23 23.99 26.43 -10.15
C ILE A 23 22.98 26.36 -9.01
N VAL A 24 22.58 27.50 -8.45
CA VAL A 24 21.57 27.57 -7.38
C VAL A 24 20.21 27.10 -7.89
N GLY A 25 19.80 27.53 -9.09
CA GLY A 25 18.55 27.07 -9.71
C GLY A 25 18.54 25.58 -10.00
N GLY A 26 19.64 25.04 -10.55
CA GLY A 26 19.79 23.61 -10.80
C GLY A 26 19.76 22.79 -9.50
N LEU A 27 20.48 23.23 -8.47
CA LEU A 27 20.49 22.57 -7.17
C LEU A 27 19.09 22.56 -6.52
N LEU A 28 18.35 23.67 -6.62
CA LEU A 28 16.97 23.76 -6.13
C LEU A 28 16.04 22.79 -6.84
N ILE A 29 16.14 22.67 -8.17
CA ILE A 29 15.33 21.71 -8.94
C ILE A 29 15.68 20.27 -8.54
N VAL A 30 16.97 19.93 -8.42
CA VAL A 30 17.40 18.59 -7.99
C VAL A 30 16.91 18.28 -6.57
N ALA A 31 17.00 19.23 -5.64
CA ALA A 31 16.49 19.08 -4.29
C ALA A 31 14.96 18.87 -4.28
N ALA A 32 14.22 19.63 -5.10
CA ALA A 32 12.77 19.47 -5.24
C ALA A 32 12.40 18.09 -5.83
N ILE A 33 13.16 17.59 -6.80
CA ILE A 33 12.95 16.25 -7.37
C ILE A 33 13.22 15.17 -6.32
N ILE A 34 14.33 15.26 -5.57
CA ILE A 34 14.63 14.31 -4.49
C ILE A 34 13.54 14.33 -3.42
N TYR A 35 13.10 15.53 -3.01
CA TYR A 35 11.99 15.71 -2.08
C TYR A 35 10.71 15.07 -2.61
N LEU A 36 10.38 15.30 -3.88
CA LEU A 36 9.22 14.69 -4.53
C LEU A 36 9.34 13.18 -4.62
N ILE A 37 10.50 12.61 -4.92
CA ILE A 37 10.71 11.15 -4.96
C ILE A 37 10.49 10.56 -3.56
N VAL A 38 11.11 11.12 -2.52
CA VAL A 38 10.95 10.65 -1.13
C VAL A 38 9.49 10.79 -0.66
N THR A 39 8.82 11.86 -1.06
CA THR A 39 7.42 12.12 -0.71
C THR A 39 6.45 11.26 -1.53
N SER A 40 6.69 11.07 -2.83
CA SER A 40 5.86 10.27 -3.72
C SER A 40 6.00 8.78 -3.41
N THR A 41 7.20 8.32 -3.05
CA THR A 41 7.40 6.94 -2.61
C THR A 41 6.72 6.68 -1.27
N GLN A 42 6.66 7.65 -0.34
CA GLN A 42 5.84 7.52 0.86
C GLN A 42 4.33 7.58 0.55
N ALA A 43 3.90 8.45 -0.36
CA ALA A 43 2.49 8.59 -0.73
C ALA A 43 1.96 7.43 -1.61
N SER A 44 2.85 6.69 -2.28
CA SER A 44 2.53 5.49 -3.08
C SER A 44 3.04 4.19 -2.44
N ALA A 45 3.53 4.25 -1.20
CA ALA A 45 3.68 3.06 -0.39
C ALA A 45 2.28 2.63 0.04
N GLN A 46 1.62 1.85 -0.81
CA GLN A 46 0.66 0.88 -0.33
C GLN A 46 1.48 -0.03 0.60
N TYR A 47 1.59 0.33 1.89
CA TYR A 47 2.45 -0.42 2.81
C TYR A 47 1.84 -1.80 2.92
N PHE A 48 2.52 -2.77 2.30
CA PHE A 48 2.36 -4.18 2.56
C PHE A 48 2.82 -4.41 4.00
N LEU A 49 1.93 -4.18 4.97
CA LEU A 49 2.13 -4.73 6.30
C LEU A 49 2.04 -6.25 6.17
N THR A 50 3.00 -6.93 6.76
CA THR A 50 2.93 -8.39 6.88
C THR A 50 1.89 -8.76 7.93
N VAL A 51 1.24 -9.91 7.74
CA VAL A 51 0.20 -10.41 8.67
C VAL A 51 0.77 -10.59 10.09
N ASP A 52 2.08 -10.86 10.20
CA ASP A 52 2.80 -10.96 11.48
C ASP A 52 2.93 -9.60 12.20
N GLU A 53 3.09 -8.50 11.46
CA GLU A 53 3.08 -7.14 12.03
C GLU A 53 1.65 -6.74 12.47
N LEU A 54 0.61 -7.23 11.80
CA LEU A 54 -0.80 -7.01 12.16
C LEU A 54 -1.23 -7.78 13.43
N ALA A 55 -0.64 -8.95 13.70
CA ALA A 55 -0.96 -9.74 14.89
C ALA A 55 -0.39 -9.14 16.20
N ASP A 56 0.77 -8.48 16.12
CA ASP A 56 1.43 -7.81 17.25
C ASP A 56 0.95 -6.35 17.44
N LEU A 57 0.43 -5.69 16.39
CA LEU A 57 -0.08 -4.32 16.42
C LEU A 57 -1.58 -4.25 16.73
N LYS A 58 -2.00 -4.75 17.89
CA LYS A 58 -3.35 -4.53 18.45
C LYS A 58 -3.71 -3.05 18.74
N GLY A 59 -3.08 -2.07 18.09
CA GLY A 59 -3.43 -0.67 18.32
C GLY A 59 -2.61 0.40 17.61
N SER A 60 -2.10 0.21 16.38
CA SER A 60 -1.43 1.33 15.70
C SER A 60 -1.72 1.52 14.21
N GLU A 61 -2.45 0.64 13.53
CA GLU A 61 -2.72 0.80 12.08
C GLU A 61 -4.20 0.57 11.74
N ILE A 62 -5.07 1.20 12.52
CA ILE A 62 -6.53 1.25 12.32
C ILE A 62 -6.83 2.26 11.19
N GLY A 63 -7.61 1.88 10.18
CA GLY A 63 -8.11 2.80 9.15
C GLY A 63 -7.28 2.88 7.86
N ARG A 64 -6.71 1.77 7.39
CA ARG A 64 -6.02 1.69 6.09
C ARG A 64 -6.68 0.68 5.15
N ASP A 65 -6.82 1.05 3.89
CA ASP A 65 -7.34 0.17 2.83
C ASP A 65 -6.43 -1.05 2.63
N VAL A 66 -6.94 -2.23 2.99
CA VAL A 66 -6.30 -3.53 2.82
C VAL A 66 -7.07 -4.37 1.80
N ARG A 67 -6.32 -5.11 0.96
CA ARG A 67 -6.89 -6.12 0.06
C ARG A 67 -6.50 -7.50 0.57
N VAL A 68 -7.49 -8.32 0.91
CA VAL A 68 -7.29 -9.64 1.50
C VAL A 68 -7.91 -10.70 0.60
N SER A 69 -7.16 -11.77 0.35
CA SER A 69 -7.64 -12.97 -0.35
C SER A 69 -7.69 -14.13 0.63
N GLY A 70 -8.76 -14.90 0.61
CA GLY A 70 -8.90 -16.05 1.51
C GLY A 70 -9.95 -17.05 1.04
N ALA A 71 -9.94 -18.22 1.67
CA ALA A 71 -10.94 -19.26 1.44
C ALA A 71 -12.13 -19.04 2.37
N VAL A 72 -13.35 -19.00 1.81
CA VAL A 72 -14.56 -18.76 2.60
C VAL A 72 -14.95 -20.01 3.38
N ILE A 73 -15.12 -19.86 4.70
CA ILE A 73 -15.64 -20.92 5.56
C ILE A 73 -17.16 -20.88 5.50
N GLY A 74 -17.75 -21.73 4.65
CA GLY A 74 -19.18 -21.71 4.34
C GLY A 74 -20.12 -21.77 5.56
N ASP A 75 -19.73 -22.47 6.62
CA ASP A 75 -20.54 -22.64 7.84
C ASP A 75 -20.72 -21.34 8.62
N THR A 76 -19.88 -20.33 8.37
CA THR A 76 -19.89 -19.03 9.05
C THR A 76 -20.68 -17.96 8.30
N VAL A 77 -21.20 -18.28 7.10
CA VAL A 77 -21.87 -17.30 6.24
C VAL A 77 -23.26 -16.98 6.78
N ALA A 78 -23.40 -15.82 7.42
CA ALA A 78 -24.65 -15.28 7.95
C ALA A 78 -25.07 -14.03 7.17
N TYR A 79 -26.29 -14.01 6.64
CA TYR A 79 -26.84 -12.86 5.93
C TYR A 79 -28.13 -12.39 6.59
N ASP A 80 -28.15 -11.11 6.97
CA ASP A 80 -29.32 -10.42 7.48
C ASP A 80 -29.94 -9.56 6.36
N PRO A 81 -31.12 -9.94 5.83
CA PRO A 81 -31.79 -9.20 4.76
C PRO A 81 -32.43 -7.89 5.22
N GLU A 82 -32.63 -7.68 6.53
CA GLU A 82 -33.21 -6.43 7.05
C GLU A 82 -32.17 -5.30 7.06
N THR A 83 -30.93 -5.62 7.42
CA THR A 83 -29.81 -4.68 7.47
C THR A 83 -28.89 -4.75 6.25
N LEU A 84 -29.08 -5.74 5.36
CA LEU A 84 -28.18 -6.10 4.26
C LEU A 84 -26.77 -6.45 4.75
N THR A 85 -26.65 -6.98 5.97
CA THR A 85 -25.35 -7.32 6.57
C THR A 85 -25.00 -8.76 6.27
N LEU A 86 -23.87 -8.98 5.60
CA LEU A 86 -23.27 -10.29 5.36
C LEU A 86 -22.03 -10.43 6.24
N LYS A 87 -22.02 -11.45 7.10
CA LYS A 87 -20.88 -11.84 7.93
C LYS A 87 -20.37 -13.20 7.50
N PHE A 88 -19.06 -13.36 7.38
CA PHE A 88 -18.44 -14.64 7.08
C PHE A 88 -16.98 -14.62 7.52
N THR A 89 -16.43 -15.80 7.81
CA THR A 89 -15.02 -15.98 8.13
C THR A 89 -14.27 -16.45 6.89
N VAL A 90 -13.10 -15.85 6.67
CA VAL A 90 -12.13 -16.34 5.69
C VAL A 90 -10.91 -16.93 6.37
N ALA A 91 -10.38 -18.01 5.80
CA ALA A 91 -9.08 -18.55 6.16
C ALA A 91 -8.01 -18.01 5.21
N HIS A 92 -6.81 -17.77 5.76
CA HIS A 92 -5.68 -17.27 4.99
C HIS A 92 -5.28 -18.23 3.87
N VAL A 93 -5.04 -17.66 2.68
CA VAL A 93 -4.56 -18.36 1.48
C VAL A 93 -3.35 -17.59 0.94
N PRO A 94 -2.25 -18.28 0.58
CA PRO A 94 -1.12 -17.65 -0.09
C PRO A 94 -1.54 -16.87 -1.33
N GLY A 95 -0.97 -15.68 -1.51
CA GLY A 95 -1.22 -14.85 -2.70
C GLY A 95 -0.29 -15.15 -3.88
N ASP A 96 0.79 -15.89 -3.65
CA ASP A 96 1.81 -16.21 -4.66
C ASP A 96 1.46 -17.50 -5.40
N ASN A 97 1.41 -17.43 -6.74
CA ASN A 97 1.06 -18.58 -7.57
C ASN A 97 2.08 -19.72 -7.45
N SER A 98 3.37 -19.44 -7.32
CA SER A 98 4.39 -20.48 -7.17
C SER A 98 4.24 -21.21 -5.83
N GLU A 99 3.86 -20.50 -4.76
CA GLU A 99 3.56 -21.13 -3.47
C GLU A 99 2.29 -21.99 -3.53
N ILE A 100 1.24 -21.51 -4.23
CA ILE A 100 0.01 -22.28 -4.46
C ILE A 100 0.30 -23.56 -5.25
N GLU A 101 1.12 -23.47 -6.31
CA GLU A 101 1.51 -24.63 -7.12
C GLU A 101 2.34 -25.64 -6.29
N ALA A 102 3.28 -25.15 -5.47
CA ALA A 102 4.07 -26.00 -4.59
C ALA A 102 3.22 -26.76 -3.56
N GLN A 103 2.08 -26.18 -3.14
CA GLN A 103 1.12 -26.81 -2.23
C GLN A 103 0.11 -27.74 -2.93
N GLY A 104 0.25 -27.97 -4.23
CA GLY A 104 -0.61 -28.88 -5.00
C GLY A 104 -1.78 -28.21 -5.72
N GLY A 105 -1.71 -26.89 -5.91
CA GLY A 105 -2.67 -26.11 -6.69
C GLY A 105 -3.78 -25.46 -5.87
N LEU A 106 -4.47 -24.49 -6.48
CA LEU A 106 -5.43 -23.62 -5.80
C LEU A 106 -6.55 -24.39 -5.07
N GLY A 107 -7.14 -25.40 -5.70
CA GLY A 107 -8.22 -26.18 -5.09
C GLY A 107 -7.79 -26.87 -3.79
N LYS A 108 -6.57 -27.45 -3.77
CA LYS A 108 -6.03 -28.08 -2.57
C LYS A 108 -5.74 -27.07 -1.46
N VAL A 109 -5.15 -25.93 -1.83
CA VAL A 109 -4.86 -24.85 -0.87
C VAL A 109 -6.15 -24.30 -0.24
N LEU A 110 -7.21 -24.08 -1.03
CA LEU A 110 -8.50 -23.61 -0.52
C LEU A 110 -9.13 -24.64 0.42
N TYR A 111 -9.10 -25.92 0.06
CA TYR A 111 -9.57 -27.02 0.90
C TYR A 111 -8.80 -27.11 2.22
N ASP A 112 -7.46 -27.12 2.15
CA ASP A 112 -6.60 -27.20 3.34
C ASP A 112 -6.82 -25.97 4.24
N ALA A 113 -6.94 -24.77 3.66
CA ALA A 113 -7.15 -23.53 4.41
C ALA A 113 -8.46 -23.55 5.22
N VAL A 114 -9.55 -24.10 4.69
CA VAL A 114 -10.83 -24.18 5.40
C VAL A 114 -10.81 -25.26 6.49
N ASN A 115 -10.11 -26.37 6.25
CA ASN A 115 -10.06 -27.51 7.17
C ASN A 115 -8.97 -27.42 8.25
N ASP A 116 -7.98 -26.55 8.09
CA ASP A 116 -6.91 -26.33 9.06
C ASP A 116 -7.36 -25.31 10.14
N PRO A 117 -7.49 -25.73 11.41
CA PRO A 117 -7.85 -24.84 12.52
C PRO A 117 -6.74 -23.89 12.93
N ASP A 118 -5.48 -24.19 12.61
CA ASP A 118 -4.31 -23.40 13.03
C ASP A 118 -3.98 -22.25 12.05
N ARG A 119 -4.64 -22.21 10.88
CA ARG A 119 -4.53 -21.10 9.93
C ARG A 119 -5.12 -19.83 10.52
N ALA A 120 -4.49 -18.70 10.22
CA ALA A 120 -5.05 -17.38 10.51
C ALA A 120 -6.43 -17.22 9.85
N ARG A 121 -7.40 -16.72 10.62
CA ARG A 121 -8.78 -16.49 10.21
C ARG A 121 -9.17 -15.06 10.52
N ILE A 122 -9.95 -14.46 9.63
CA ILE A 122 -10.45 -13.09 9.77
C ILE A 122 -11.97 -13.13 9.59
N GLU A 123 -12.69 -12.46 10.48
CA GLU A 123 -14.12 -12.20 10.31
C GLU A 123 -14.29 -11.01 9.35
N VAL A 124 -15.22 -11.12 8.41
CA VAL A 124 -15.46 -10.10 7.41
C VAL A 124 -16.92 -9.68 7.50
N VAL A 125 -17.14 -8.37 7.52
CA VAL A 125 -18.47 -7.75 7.47
C VAL A 125 -18.63 -6.98 6.18
N TYR A 126 -19.64 -7.34 5.39
CA TYR A 126 -19.99 -6.68 4.13
C TYR A 126 -21.44 -6.20 4.17
N ILE A 127 -21.68 -4.94 3.83
CA ILE A 127 -23.02 -4.37 3.75
C ILE A 127 -23.43 -4.28 2.27
N GLY A 128 -24.38 -5.11 1.85
CA GLY A 128 -24.84 -5.17 0.47
C GLY A 128 -25.54 -6.49 0.14
N PRO A 129 -25.96 -6.67 -1.12
CA PRO A 129 -26.60 -7.91 -1.56
C PRO A 129 -25.59 -9.07 -1.47
N LYS A 130 -26.03 -10.22 -0.93
CA LYS A 130 -25.22 -11.43 -0.86
C LYS A 130 -24.75 -11.85 -2.27
N PRO A 131 -23.43 -12.00 -2.52
CA PRO A 131 -22.95 -12.49 -3.81
C PRO A 131 -23.31 -13.97 -4.03
N ASP A 132 -23.82 -14.33 -5.23
CA ASP A 132 -24.23 -15.70 -5.58
C ASP A 132 -23.08 -16.73 -5.61
N LEU A 133 -21.86 -16.24 -5.81
CA LEU A 133 -20.64 -17.05 -5.86
C LEU A 133 -19.99 -17.26 -4.48
N LEU A 134 -20.52 -16.62 -3.42
CA LEU A 134 -20.00 -16.77 -2.08
C LEU A 134 -20.45 -18.10 -1.48
N ARG A 135 -19.54 -19.08 -1.46
CA ARG A 135 -19.78 -20.48 -1.08
C ARG A 135 -18.60 -21.03 -0.28
N HIS A 136 -18.81 -22.15 0.39
CA HIS A 136 -17.74 -22.89 1.05
C HIS A 136 -16.59 -23.18 0.08
N GLU A 137 -15.33 -23.00 0.53
CA GLU A 137 -14.10 -23.19 -0.25
C GLU A 137 -13.96 -22.26 -1.48
N ALA A 138 -14.85 -21.29 -1.67
CA ALA A 138 -14.66 -20.28 -2.71
C ALA A 138 -13.53 -19.31 -2.30
N GLN A 139 -12.72 -18.90 -3.28
CA GLN A 139 -11.79 -17.80 -3.08
C GLN A 139 -12.59 -16.48 -3.05
N ALA A 140 -12.52 -15.77 -1.93
CA ALA A 140 -13.00 -14.40 -1.83
C ALA A 140 -11.80 -13.45 -1.89
N ILE A 141 -11.96 -12.38 -2.67
CA ILE A 141 -11.03 -11.26 -2.66
C ILE A 141 -11.80 -10.03 -2.21
N MET A 142 -11.32 -9.43 -1.14
CA MET A 142 -12.03 -8.39 -0.40
C MET A 142 -11.14 -7.17 -0.30
N THR A 143 -11.74 -5.99 -0.27
CA THR A 143 -11.02 -4.73 -0.10
C THR A 143 -11.82 -3.91 0.89
N GLY A 144 -11.16 -3.44 1.94
CA GLY A 144 -11.80 -2.72 3.04
C GLY A 144 -10.77 -2.25 4.05
N GLU A 145 -11.24 -1.78 5.19
CA GLU A 145 -10.38 -1.33 6.29
C GLU A 145 -10.46 -2.35 7.41
N LEU A 146 -9.34 -2.57 8.12
CA LEU A 146 -9.36 -3.38 9.33
C LEU A 146 -9.81 -2.51 10.52
N GLY A 147 -10.92 -2.87 11.15
CA GLY A 147 -11.45 -2.22 12.34
C GLY A 147 -10.57 -2.46 13.58
N GLU A 148 -10.75 -1.63 14.61
CA GLU A 148 -10.06 -1.78 15.91
C GLU A 148 -10.36 -3.12 16.60
N ASP A 149 -11.46 -3.76 16.20
CA ASP A 149 -11.95 -5.06 16.65
C ASP A 149 -11.39 -6.24 15.85
N GLY A 150 -10.58 -5.98 14.81
CA GLY A 150 -9.97 -7.01 13.96
C GLY A 150 -10.91 -7.57 12.88
N VAL A 151 -11.94 -6.82 12.52
CA VAL A 151 -13.00 -7.15 11.53
C VAL A 151 -12.95 -6.17 10.35
#